data_AF-A0A6C0BD33-F1
#
_entry.id   AF-A0A6C0BD33-F1
#
_cell.length_a   1.000
_cell.length_b   1.000
_cell.length_c   1.000
_cell.angle_alpha   90.00
_cell.angle_beta   90.00
_cell.angle_gamma   90.00
#
_symmetry.space_group_name_H-M   'P 1'
#
loop_
_entity.id
_entity.type
_entity.pdbx_description
1 polymer ?
#
loop_
_entity_poly.entity_id
_entity_poly.type
_entity_poly.pdbx_seq_one_letter_code
_entity_poly.pdbx_strand_id
1 'polypeptide(L)'
;MKEGAVPILVKMDYVYIVIENGDPYPLAYKKYEDAVASVKTRHKESLLRELQWIQENDHPGCNEVDVPESESGLSRLYIEKGIHIEIHKLPILGTFR
;
A
#
# COMPACT_ATOMS: atom_id res chain seq x y z
N MET A 1 -36.75 12.94 32.62
CA MET A 1 -36.49 12.94 31.16
C MET A 1 -35.09 12.39 30.97
N LYS A 2 -34.93 11.22 30.34
CA LYS A 2 -33.61 10.65 30.09
C LYS A 2 -33.13 11.23 28.76
N GLU A 3 -32.12 12.08 28.79
CA GLU A 3 -31.37 12.49 27.60
C GLU A 3 -30.71 11.23 27.03
N GLY A 4 -31.28 10.71 25.95
CA GLY A 4 -30.68 9.63 25.19
C GLY A 4 -29.55 10.21 24.35
N ALA A 5 -28.30 9.87 24.68
CA ALA A 5 -27.16 10.16 23.83
C ALA A 5 -27.40 9.51 22.46
N VAL A 6 -27.51 10.33 21.40
CA VAL A 6 -27.57 9.85 20.03
C VAL A 6 -26.17 9.34 19.67
N PRO A 7 -25.98 8.05 19.37
CA PRO A 7 -24.67 7.56 18.95
C PRO A 7 -24.31 8.20 17.61
N ILE A 8 -23.24 9.00 17.60
CA ILE A 8 -22.65 9.51 16.36
C ILE A 8 -22.04 8.33 15.64
N LEU A 9 -22.62 7.96 14.49
CA LEU A 9 -22.03 6.95 13.61
C LEU A 9 -20.80 7.59 12.94
N VAL A 10 -19.63 7.43 13.54
CA VAL A 10 -18.37 7.87 12.92
C VAL A 10 -18.08 6.93 11.76
N LYS A 11 -18.33 7.38 10.54
CA LYS A 11 -17.88 6.66 9.35
C LYS A 11 -16.36 6.78 9.29
N MET A 12 -15.67 5.69 9.60
CA MET A 12 -14.21 5.61 9.54
C MET A 12 -13.81 5.42 8.07
N ASP A 13 -13.43 6.51 7.41
CA ASP A 13 -12.81 6.44 6.08
C ASP A 13 -11.30 6.17 6.23
N TYR A 14 -10.66 5.63 5.20
CA TYR A 14 -9.23 5.33 5.21
C TYR A 14 -8.53 5.93 3.99
N VAL A 15 -7.25 6.27 4.16
CA VAL A 15 -6.31 6.54 3.08
C VAL A 15 -5.15 5.57 3.15
N TYR A 16 -4.53 5.31 2.01
CA TYR A 16 -3.32 4.51 1.88
C TYR A 16 -2.17 5.43 1.49
N ILE A 17 -1.07 5.36 2.22
CA ILE A 17 0.18 6.04 1.87
C ILE A 17 1.24 5.01 1.54
N VAL A 18 2.10 5.33 0.59
CA VAL A 18 3.24 4.50 0.20
C VAL A 18 4.51 5.15 0.74
N ILE A 19 5.35 4.36 1.41
CA ILE A 19 6.66 4.76 1.90
C ILE A 19 7.69 3.84 1.26
N GLU A 20 8.67 4.42 0.56
CA GLU A 20 9.80 3.70 -0.04
C GLU A 20 11.06 4.05 0.74
N ASN A 21 11.67 3.05 1.39
CA ASN A 21 12.91 3.22 2.17
C ASN A 21 12.88 4.37 3.21
N GLY A 22 11.70 4.67 3.75
CA GLY A 22 11.48 5.77 4.70
C GLY A 22 10.97 7.07 4.07
N ASP A 23 11.00 7.19 2.75
CA ASP A 23 10.53 8.37 2.01
C ASP A 23 9.09 8.17 1.47
N PRO A 24 8.13 9.03 1.85
CA PRO A 24 6.77 8.89 1.37
C PRO A 24 6.62 9.30 -0.11
N TYR A 25 5.73 8.61 -0.82
CA TYR A 25 5.25 9.06 -2.12
C TYR A 25 4.44 10.36 -1.97
N PRO A 26 4.40 11.21 -3.02
CA PRO A 26 3.71 12.49 -2.94
C PRO A 26 2.18 12.40 -2.93
N LEU A 27 1.61 11.21 -3.16
CA LEU A 27 0.17 11.00 -3.28
C LEU A 27 -0.31 9.97 -2.26
N ALA A 28 -1.51 10.21 -1.72
CA ALA A 28 -2.28 9.24 -0.95
C ALA A 28 -3.40 8.65 -1.83
N TYR A 29 -3.79 7.41 -1.54
CA TYR A 29 -4.74 6.63 -2.31
C TYR A 29 -5.97 6.28 -1.48
N LYS A 30 -7.11 6.04 -2.13
CA LYS A 30 -8.35 5.59 -1.47
C LYS A 30 -8.49 4.08 -1.41
N LYS A 31 -7.71 3.35 -2.21
CA LYS A 31 -7.73 1.89 -2.30
C LYS A 31 -6.31 1.37 -2.22
N TYR A 32 -6.16 0.19 -1.63
CA TYR A 32 -4.90 -0.52 -1.55
C TYR A 32 -4.35 -0.85 -2.95
N GLU A 33 -5.22 -1.33 -3.85
CA GLU A 33 -4.83 -1.70 -5.22
C GLU A 33 -4.22 -0.53 -6.00
N ASP A 34 -4.75 0.69 -5.81
CA ASP A 34 -4.23 1.89 -6.47
C ASP A 34 -2.82 2.24 -5.95
N ALA A 35 -2.58 2.05 -4.65
CA ALA A 35 -1.26 2.23 -4.05
C ALA A 35 -0.25 1.20 -4.60
N VAL A 36 -0.64 -0.08 -4.67
CA VAL A 36 0.19 -1.14 -5.28
C VAL A 36 0.46 -0.85 -6.75
N ALA A 37 -0.55 -0.44 -7.52
CA ALA A 37 -0.39 -0.09 -8.93
C ALA A 37 0.59 1.07 -9.14
N SER A 38 0.59 2.05 -8.23
CA SER A 38 1.55 3.15 -8.26
C SER A 38 3.00 2.68 -8.05
N VAL A 39 3.22 1.75 -7.12
CA VAL A 39 4.52 1.13 -6.85
C VAL A 39 5.01 0.38 -8.08
N LYS A 40 4.15 -0.48 -8.66
CA LYS A 40 4.46 -1.23 -9.88
C LYS A 40 4.75 -0.32 -11.07
N THR A 41 4.05 0.80 -11.18
CA THR A 41 4.27 1.76 -12.27
C THR A 41 5.63 2.44 -12.11
N ARG A 42 5.97 2.87 -10.90
CA ARG A 42 7.26 3.52 -10.61
C ARG A 42 8.44 2.58 -10.84
N HIS A 43 8.31 1.32 -10.45
CA HIS A 43 9.37 0.31 -10.52
C HIS A 43 9.25 -0.65 -11.72
N LYS A 44 8.47 -0.25 -12.73
CA LYS A 44 8.14 -1.10 -13.88
C LYS A 44 9.38 -1.68 -14.57
N GLU A 45 10.42 -0.88 -14.76
CA GLU A 45 11.64 -1.32 -15.43
C GLU A 45 12.38 -2.40 -14.65
N SER A 46 12.52 -2.24 -13.32
CA SER A 46 13.17 -3.23 -12.47
C SER A 46 12.39 -4.55 -12.46
N LEU A 47 11.07 -4.49 -12.35
CA LEU A 47 10.21 -5.68 -12.41
C LEU A 47 10.31 -6.39 -13.76
N LEU A 48 10.36 -5.65 -14.88
CA LEU A 48 10.53 -6.23 -16.20
C LEU A 48 11.90 -6.87 -16.40
N ARG A 49 12.98 -6.24 -15.90
CA ARG A 49 14.33 -6.81 -15.96
C ARG A 49 14.42 -8.12 -15.19
N GLU A 50 13.81 -8.18 -14.01
CA GLU A 50 13.76 -9.41 -13.22
C GLU A 50 12.97 -10.51 -13.93
N LEU A 51 11.79 -10.19 -14.50
CA LEU A 51 11.01 -11.14 -15.29
C LEU A 51 11.81 -11.70 -16.47
N GLN A 52 12.59 -10.87 -17.16
CA GLN A 52 13.48 -11.32 -18.23
C GLN A 52 14.58 -12.25 -17.68
N TRP A 53 15.21 -11.89 -16.56
CA TRP A 53 16.25 -12.72 -15.94
C TRP A 53 15.70 -14.09 -15.49
N ILE A 54 14.49 -14.13 -14.91
CA ILE A 54 13.80 -15.38 -14.54
C ILE A 54 13.61 -16.28 -15.78
N GLN A 55 13.15 -15.72 -16.89
CA GLN A 55 12.94 -16.48 -18.13
C GLN A 55 14.24 -17.03 -18.73
N GLU A 56 15.33 -16.26 -18.63
CA GLU A 56 16.64 -16.64 -19.17
C GLU A 56 17.38 -17.65 -18.29
N ASN A 57 17.15 -17.64 -16.97
CA ASN A 57 17.95 -18.39 -16.00
C ASN A 57 17.18 -19.49 -15.26
N ASP A 58 15.86 -19.65 -15.50
CA ASP A 58 14.98 -20.63 -14.84
C ASP A 58 15.08 -20.61 -13.30
N HIS A 59 15.33 -19.42 -12.75
CA HIS A 59 15.44 -19.17 -11.32
C HIS A 59 14.26 -18.33 -10.83
N PRO A 60 13.74 -18.57 -9.63
CA PRO A 60 12.64 -17.78 -9.09
C PRO A 60 13.07 -16.33 -8.86
N GLY A 61 12.15 -15.41 -9.14
CA GLY A 61 12.29 -14.01 -8.74
C GLY A 61 12.32 -13.85 -7.23
N CYS A 62 12.87 -12.74 -6.78
CA CYS A 62 12.89 -12.34 -5.38
C CYS A 62 11.87 -11.24 -5.07
N ASN A 63 11.23 -10.63 -6.07
CA ASN A 63 10.19 -9.64 -5.86
C ASN A 63 8.91 -10.20 -5.20
N GLU A 64 8.28 -9.36 -4.38
CA GLU A 64 7.00 -9.62 -3.73
C GLU A 64 6.13 -8.37 -3.86
N VAL A 65 5.44 -8.24 -5.01
CA VAL A 65 4.62 -7.06 -5.37
C VAL A 65 3.13 -7.34 -5.47
N ASP A 66 2.72 -8.61 -5.41
CA ASP A 66 1.33 -9.08 -5.47
C ASP A 66 0.85 -9.55 -4.09
N VAL A 67 1.25 -8.83 -3.05
CA VAL A 67 0.90 -9.14 -1.66
C VAL A 67 -0.49 -8.57 -1.35
N PRO A 68 -1.44 -9.38 -0.81
CA PRO A 68 -2.74 -8.88 -0.40
C PRO A 68 -2.64 -7.80 0.69
N GLU A 69 -3.69 -6.99 0.83
CA GLU A 69 -3.76 -6.01 1.92
C GLU A 69 -3.69 -6.73 3.29
N SER A 70 -2.83 -6.25 4.18
CA SER A 70 -2.73 -6.79 5.54
C SER A 70 -3.90 -6.31 6.40
N GLU A 71 -4.48 -7.22 7.19
CA GLU A 71 -5.49 -6.88 8.20
C GLU A 71 -4.95 -5.92 9.28
N SER A 72 -3.63 -5.91 9.50
CA SER A 72 -2.98 -4.99 10.44
C SER A 72 -2.95 -3.53 9.97
N GLY A 73 -3.25 -3.29 8.69
CA GLY A 73 -3.13 -1.98 8.05
C GLY A 73 -1.72 -1.64 7.55
N LEU A 74 -0.73 -2.50 7.76
CA LEU A 74 0.62 -2.36 7.20
C LEU A 74 0.92 -3.51 6.24
N SER A 75 1.04 -3.21 4.95
CA SER A 75 1.54 -4.15 3.95
C SER A 75 2.97 -3.81 3.56
N ARG A 76 3.80 -4.85 3.36
CA ARG A 76 5.18 -4.70 2.89
C ARG A 76 5.32 -5.35 1.53
N LEU A 77 5.91 -4.60 0.59
CA LEU A 77 6.25 -5.08 -0.74
C LEU A 77 7.77 -5.03 -0.90
N TYR A 78 8.29 -5.96 -1.69
CA TYR A 78 9.70 -6.02 -2.03
C TYR A 78 9.87 -5.96 -3.54
N ILE A 79 10.69 -5.02 -4.03
CA ILE A 79 10.93 -4.83 -5.47
C ILE A 79 12.23 -5.51 -5.87
N GLU A 80 13.33 -5.05 -5.29
CA GLU A 80 14.67 -5.59 -5.49
C GLU A 80 15.53 -5.22 -4.29
N LYS A 81 16.79 -5.67 -4.28
CA LYS A 81 17.71 -5.41 -3.17
C LYS A 81 17.84 -3.91 -2.92
N GLY A 82 17.48 -3.48 -1.71
CA GLY A 82 17.56 -2.08 -1.30
C GLY A 82 16.33 -1.23 -1.63
N ILE A 83 15.25 -1.83 -2.15
CA ILE A 83 13.96 -1.16 -2.34
C ILE A 83 12.90 -1.86 -1.49
N HIS A 84 12.63 -1.26 -0.33
CA HIS A 84 11.60 -1.69 0.60
C HIS A 84 10.40 -0.75 0.54
N ILE A 85 9.22 -1.31 0.31
CA ILE A 85 7.99 -0.55 0.21
C ILE A 85 7.08 -0.91 1.37
N GLU A 86 6.54 0.11 2.03
CA GLU A 86 5.50 -0.01 3.03
C GLU A 86 4.24 0.71 2.56
N ILE A 87 3.10 0.04 2.60
CA ILE A 87 1.79 0.64 2.35
C ILE A 87 1.04 0.67 3.68
N HIS A 88 0.76 1.88 4.16
CA HIS A 88 0.09 2.11 5.43
C HIS A 88 -1.36 2.54 5.18
N LYS A 89 -2.31 1.81 5.78
CA LYS A 89 -3.73 2.13 5.85
C LYS A 89 -3.97 3.00 7.08
N LEU A 90 -4.29 4.27 6.86
CA LEU A 90 -4.48 5.26 7.91
C LEU A 90 -5.94 5.70 7.99
N PRO A 91 -6.55 5.73 9.18
CA PRO A 91 -7.91 6.23 9.35
C PRO A 91 -7.94 7.74 9.17
N ILE A 92 -8.97 8.23 8.48
CA ILE A 92 -9.31 9.64 8.39
C ILE A 92 -10.29 9.96 9.52
N LEU A 93 -9.86 10.80 10.45
CA LEU A 93 -10.77 11.39 11.43
C LEU A 93 -11.58 12.51 10.76
N GLY A 94 -12.77 12.15 10.27
CA GLY A 94 -13.76 13.12 9.79
C GLY A 94 -14.81 13.43 10.84
N THR A 95 -14.79 14.64 11.41
CA THR A 95 -15.99 15.21 12.04
C THR A 95 -16.87 15.81 10.94
N PHE A 96 -17.90 15.08 10.51
CA PHE A 96 -18.99 15.71 9.76
C PHE A 96 -19.80 16.57 10.72
N ARG A 97 -19.74 17.90 10.51
CA ARG A 97 -20.65 18.87 11.14
C ARG A 97 -21.86 19.08 10.26
#